data_AF-A0A8H3CUJ5-F1
#
_entry.id   AF-A0A8H3CUJ5-F1
#
_cell.length_a   1.000
_cell.length_b   1.000
_cell.length_c   1.000
_cell.angle_alpha   90.00
_cell.angle_beta   90.00
_cell.angle_gamma   90.00
#
_symmetry.space_group_name_H-M   'P 1'
#
loop_
_entity.id
_entity.type
_entity.pdbx_description
1 polymer ?
#
loop_
_entity_poly.entity_id
_entity_poly.type
_entity_poly.pdbx_seq_one_letter_code
_entity_poly.pdbx_strand_id
1 'polypeptide(L)'
;MRLAFSSTLFIISFSRIGFVCGNTEILNFDSALSLDVPELNVSRHSIDARSSTRLFSLELAPHQTLWSDVCDGVNDCPYEVFIKLNLEKSHDGPVLGTDETPKYSLRISSTPSPPAQFKVEVLTPKQAYEITAKRAGFIPTGEDTQNFPLTRTIYARIRARDAGVLVPQEMTWHFFPPLVPRPSNIAHFHLILDPLLFGFIPKSVVPVIWAILVAGVSGIWCLGWVKGHLDALALRVCEQIEDGR
;
A
#
# COMPACT_ATOMS: atom_id res chain seq x y z
N MET A 1 -49.79 5.07 -10.36
CA MET A 1 -48.75 6.01 -9.93
C MET A 1 -47.40 5.29 -9.94
N ARG A 2 -46.45 5.70 -10.79
CA ARG A 2 -45.10 5.13 -10.82
C ARG A 2 -44.34 5.68 -9.61
N LEU A 3 -44.11 4.84 -8.59
CA LEU A 3 -43.22 5.13 -7.47
C LEU A 3 -41.79 5.26 -7.99
N ALA A 4 -41.41 6.49 -8.38
CA ALA A 4 -40.03 6.91 -8.53
C ALA A 4 -39.40 7.03 -7.14
N PHE A 5 -39.30 5.93 -6.41
CA PHE A 5 -38.71 5.90 -5.08
C PHE A 5 -37.18 5.85 -5.21
N SER A 6 -36.62 7.06 -5.31
CA SER A 6 -35.40 7.48 -4.64
C SER A 6 -34.16 6.60 -4.83
N SER A 7 -33.65 6.55 -6.06
CA SER A 7 -32.24 6.23 -6.33
C SER A 7 -31.28 7.23 -5.65
N THR A 8 -31.79 8.42 -5.28
CA THR A 8 -31.06 9.50 -4.60
C THR A 8 -30.58 9.15 -3.18
N LEU A 9 -31.24 8.26 -2.45
CA LEU A 9 -30.86 7.93 -1.07
C LEU A 9 -29.59 7.07 -1.00
N PHE A 10 -29.32 6.23 -2.02
CA PHE A 10 -28.08 5.49 -2.14
C PHE A 10 -26.88 6.39 -2.50
N ILE A 11 -27.10 7.44 -3.30
CA ILE A 11 -26.07 8.38 -3.72
C ILE A 11 -25.56 9.22 -2.53
N ILE A 12 -26.46 9.60 -1.61
CA ILE A 12 -26.08 10.42 -0.44
C ILE A 12 -25.22 9.63 0.56
N SER A 13 -25.42 8.31 0.69
CA SER A 13 -24.60 7.49 1.62
C SER A 13 -23.14 7.34 1.15
N PHE A 14 -22.89 7.24 -0.16
CA PHE A 14 -21.53 7.22 -0.71
C PHE A 14 -20.80 8.56 -0.59
N SER A 15 -21.52 9.69 -0.55
CA SER A 15 -20.93 11.03 -0.43
C SER A 15 -20.23 11.30 0.91
N ARG A 16 -20.45 10.45 1.91
CA ARG A 16 -19.81 10.52 3.24
C ARG A 16 -18.53 9.68 3.36
N ILE A 17 -18.12 8.98 2.30
CA ILE A 17 -16.80 8.33 2.26
C ILE A 17 -15.78 9.46 2.11
N GLY A 18 -15.33 9.99 3.24
CA GLY A 18 -14.21 10.92 3.26
C GLY A 18 -13.01 10.23 2.64
N PHE A 19 -12.57 10.72 1.49
CA PHE A 19 -11.29 10.34 0.93
C PHE A 19 -10.23 10.87 1.89
N VAL A 20 -9.73 9.99 2.76
CA VAL A 20 -8.51 10.28 3.51
C VAL A 20 -7.38 10.20 2.50
N CYS A 21 -6.94 11.36 2.00
CA CYS A 21 -5.74 11.47 1.20
C CYS A 21 -4.51 11.26 2.11
N GLY A 22 -4.27 10.01 2.49
CA GLY A 22 -2.96 9.61 2.99
C GLY A 22 -1.95 9.69 1.84
N ASN A 23 -0.74 10.16 2.12
CA ASN A 23 0.40 9.96 1.21
C ASN A 23 0.76 8.48 1.19
N THR A 24 -0.02 7.69 0.46
CA THR A 24 0.23 6.28 0.22
C THR A 24 0.80 6.14 -1.18
N GLU A 25 2.09 5.79 -1.26
CA GLU A 25 2.69 5.39 -2.53
C GLU A 25 2.40 3.90 -2.74
N ILE A 26 1.85 3.57 -3.91
CA ILE A 26 1.50 2.20 -4.32
C ILE A 26 2.21 1.92 -5.63
N LEU A 27 3.03 0.86 -5.67
CA LEU A 27 3.77 0.44 -6.83
C LEU A 27 3.41 -1.00 -7.18
N ASN A 28 2.93 -1.22 -8.39
CA ASN A 28 2.69 -2.56 -8.91
C ASN A 28 3.88 -2.96 -9.78
N PHE A 29 4.39 -4.17 -9.60
CA PHE A 29 5.55 -4.68 -10.33
C PHE A 29 5.48 -6.19 -10.52
N ASP A 30 6.23 -6.68 -11.49
CA ASP A 30 6.28 -8.09 -11.85
C ASP A 30 7.55 -8.72 -11.25
N SER A 31 7.46 -9.93 -10.67
CA SER A 31 8.65 -10.63 -10.17
C SER A 31 9.34 -11.44 -11.27
N ALA A 32 9.86 -10.73 -12.26
CA ALA A 32 10.66 -11.36 -13.31
C ALA A 32 11.93 -11.98 -12.74
N LEU A 33 12.38 -13.08 -13.35
CA LEU A 33 13.70 -13.66 -13.04
C LEU A 33 14.78 -12.67 -13.44
N SER A 34 15.75 -12.49 -12.56
CA SER A 34 16.89 -11.60 -12.72
C SER A 34 18.17 -12.28 -12.25
N LEU A 35 19.32 -11.82 -12.73
CA LEU A 35 20.60 -12.36 -12.30
C LEU A 35 20.83 -12.04 -10.83
N ASP A 36 21.15 -13.07 -10.04
CA ASP A 36 21.47 -12.98 -8.62
C ASP A 36 22.89 -12.48 -8.43
N VAL A 37 23.01 -11.17 -8.34
CA VAL A 37 24.30 -10.50 -8.07
C VAL A 37 24.67 -10.74 -6.60
N PRO A 38 25.97 -10.89 -6.25
CA PRO A 38 26.40 -11.23 -4.90
C PRO A 38 25.69 -10.39 -3.85
N GLU A 39 25.25 -11.06 -2.77
CA GLU A 39 24.38 -10.46 -1.77
C GLU A 39 24.96 -9.13 -1.28
N LEU A 40 24.29 -8.07 -1.70
CA LEU A 40 24.62 -6.73 -1.32
C LEU A 40 24.38 -6.62 0.18
N ASN A 41 25.42 -6.34 0.96
CA ASN A 41 25.32 -6.06 2.40
C ASN A 41 24.62 -4.72 2.70
N VAL A 42 23.76 -4.29 1.78
CA VAL A 42 23.06 -3.01 1.70
C VAL A 42 21.68 -3.13 2.32
N SER A 43 21.03 -4.29 2.19
CA SER A 43 19.75 -4.55 2.84
C SER A 43 19.97 -5.29 4.15
N ARG A 44 19.81 -4.60 5.29
CA ARG A 44 19.70 -5.24 6.61
C ARG A 44 18.34 -5.91 6.84
N HIS A 45 17.39 -5.67 5.94
CA HIS A 45 16.01 -6.07 6.10
C HIS A 45 15.51 -6.83 4.88
N SER A 46 14.72 -7.86 5.14
CA SER A 46 14.01 -8.63 4.13
C SER A 46 12.51 -8.70 4.44
N ILE A 47 11.73 -8.78 3.37
CA ILE A 47 10.29 -9.04 3.38
C ILE A 47 10.04 -10.13 2.35
N ASP A 48 9.17 -11.07 2.67
CA ASP A 48 8.70 -12.09 1.73
C ASP A 48 7.17 -12.03 1.61
N ALA A 49 6.62 -12.79 0.66
CA ALA A 49 5.19 -12.83 0.43
C ALA A 49 4.36 -13.40 1.61
N ARG A 50 5.01 -14.06 2.59
CA ARG A 50 4.35 -14.62 3.79
C ARG A 50 4.33 -13.64 4.95
N SER A 51 5.39 -12.86 5.11
CA SER A 51 5.56 -11.76 6.05
C SER A 51 5.30 -10.43 5.36
N SER A 52 4.15 -10.35 4.67
CA SER A 52 3.82 -9.26 3.75
C SER A 52 3.85 -7.87 4.37
N THR A 53 3.77 -7.74 5.70
CA THR A 53 3.74 -6.44 6.37
C THR A 53 4.84 -6.34 7.42
N ARG A 54 5.61 -5.25 7.38
CA ARG A 54 6.64 -4.97 8.38
C ARG A 54 6.73 -3.47 8.68
N LEU A 55 6.97 -3.16 9.95
CA LEU A 55 7.14 -1.79 10.43
C LEU A 55 8.62 -1.40 10.35
N PHE A 56 8.88 -0.21 9.82
CA PHE A 56 10.20 0.39 9.71
C PHE A 56 10.22 1.79 10.29
N SER A 57 11.43 2.28 10.56
CA SER A 57 11.71 3.64 10.97
C SER A 57 12.80 4.20 10.07
N LEU A 58 12.61 5.43 9.58
CA LEU A 58 13.60 6.12 8.77
C LEU A 58 13.68 7.58 9.19
N GLU A 59 14.90 8.13 9.21
CA GLU A 59 15.05 9.56 9.44
C GLU A 59 14.56 10.33 8.20
N LEU A 60 14.03 11.53 8.43
CA LEU A 60 13.56 12.40 7.38
C LEU A 60 14.69 13.33 6.94
N ALA A 61 14.99 13.31 5.63
CA ALA A 61 15.79 14.36 5.03
C ALA A 61 15.11 15.73 5.21
N PRO A 62 15.87 16.84 5.23
CA PRO A 62 15.30 18.18 5.35
C PRO A 62 14.20 18.46 4.32
N HIS A 63 13.27 19.35 4.70
CA HIS A 63 12.22 19.78 3.79
C HIS A 63 12.83 20.41 2.52
N GLN A 64 12.15 20.23 1.38
CA GLN A 64 12.56 20.72 0.05
C GLN A 64 13.85 20.13 -0.54
N THR A 65 14.53 19.19 0.12
CA THR A 65 15.65 18.48 -0.53
C THR A 65 15.15 17.76 -1.79
N LEU A 66 15.82 18.00 -2.92
CA LEU A 66 15.51 17.31 -4.18
C LEU A 66 15.77 15.82 -4.03
N TRP A 67 14.92 14.99 -4.65
CA TRP A 67 15.08 13.54 -4.56
C TRP A 67 16.39 13.05 -5.19
N SER A 68 16.99 13.77 -6.13
CA SER A 68 18.35 13.46 -6.59
C SER A 68 19.33 13.53 -5.43
N ASP A 69 19.28 14.63 -4.67
CA ASP A 69 20.30 14.98 -3.69
C ASP A 69 20.19 14.15 -2.40
N VAL A 70 19.03 13.52 -2.17
CA VAL A 70 18.84 12.59 -1.05
C VAL A 70 19.71 11.34 -1.25
N CYS A 71 20.81 11.29 -0.50
CA CYS A 71 21.75 10.17 -0.41
C CYS A 71 22.61 9.96 -1.67
N ASP A 72 22.89 11.02 -2.44
CA ASP A 72 23.85 10.95 -3.53
C ASP A 72 25.29 11.01 -2.97
N GLY A 73 25.99 9.87 -3.03
CA GLY A 73 27.43 9.78 -2.72
C GLY A 73 27.82 9.37 -1.30
N VAL A 74 26.88 8.99 -0.45
CA VAL A 74 27.17 8.50 0.92
C VAL A 74 26.78 7.03 1.06
N ASN A 75 27.69 6.21 1.60
CA ASN A 75 27.49 4.76 1.76
C ASN A 75 26.51 4.40 2.89
N ASP A 76 26.36 5.26 3.90
CA ASP A 76 25.44 5.06 5.03
C ASP A 76 24.56 6.31 5.17
N CYS A 77 23.40 6.29 4.52
CA CYS A 77 22.48 7.43 4.50
C CYS A 77 21.26 7.15 5.39
N PRO A 78 21.02 7.96 6.44
CA PRO A 78 19.92 7.70 7.38
C PRO A 78 18.52 7.97 6.80
N TYR A 79 18.46 8.64 5.65
CA TYR A 79 17.21 9.00 4.95
C TYR A 79 16.80 8.00 3.88
N GLU A 80 17.52 6.89 3.79
CA GLU A 80 17.32 5.85 2.80
C GLU A 80 17.45 4.45 3.40
N VAL A 81 16.61 3.54 2.94
CA VAL A 81 16.72 2.12 3.29
C VAL A 81 16.52 1.26 2.06
N PHE A 82 17.34 0.22 1.94
CA PHE A 82 17.15 -0.85 0.98
C PHE A 82 16.54 -2.07 1.68
N ILE A 83 15.45 -2.57 1.11
CA ILE A 83 14.73 -3.73 1.64
C ILE A 83 14.73 -4.82 0.58
N LYS A 84 15.24 -6.00 0.94
CA LYS A 84 15.25 -7.18 0.07
C LYS A 84 13.83 -7.76 0.04
N LEU A 85 13.23 -7.81 -1.14
CA LEU A 85 11.95 -8.47 -1.40
C LEU A 85 12.25 -9.88 -1.93
N ASN A 86 12.06 -10.89 -1.08
CA ASN A 86 12.24 -12.28 -1.48
C ASN A 86 10.93 -12.82 -2.07
N LEU A 87 10.92 -12.98 -3.40
CA LEU A 87 9.75 -13.40 -4.18
C LEU A 87 9.93 -14.78 -4.82
N GLU A 88 10.90 -15.57 -4.33
CA GLU A 88 11.13 -16.93 -4.84
C GLU A 88 10.02 -17.90 -4.45
N LYS A 89 9.39 -17.64 -3.30
CA LYS A 89 8.29 -18.43 -2.76
C LYS A 89 6.98 -17.70 -2.97
N SER A 90 5.98 -18.44 -3.40
CA SER A 90 4.60 -17.96 -3.44
C SER A 90 4.14 -17.68 -2.02
N HIS A 91 3.11 -16.83 -1.90
CA HIS A 91 2.43 -16.59 -0.63
C HIS A 91 2.07 -17.91 0.07
N ASP A 92 1.59 -18.91 -0.69
CA ASP A 92 1.13 -20.17 -0.13
C ASP A 92 2.28 -21.13 0.23
N GLY A 93 3.54 -20.75 -0.07
CA GLY A 93 4.73 -21.53 0.22
C GLY A 93 5.45 -22.27 -0.89
N PRO A 94 4.80 -22.70 -2.00
CA PRO A 94 5.52 -23.42 -3.03
C PRO A 94 6.49 -22.46 -3.74
N VAL A 95 7.61 -23.01 -4.19
CA VAL A 95 8.56 -22.31 -5.06
C VAL A 95 7.88 -22.11 -6.41
N LEU A 96 7.94 -20.89 -6.95
CA LEU A 96 7.32 -20.61 -8.23
C LEU A 96 8.05 -21.28 -9.39
N GLY A 97 7.27 -21.85 -10.31
CA GLY A 97 7.80 -22.41 -11.55
C GLY A 97 8.55 -21.35 -12.37
N THR A 98 9.50 -21.73 -13.21
CA THR A 98 10.32 -20.78 -14.00
C THR A 98 9.49 -19.89 -14.93
N ASP A 99 8.37 -20.39 -15.42
CA ASP A 99 7.52 -19.70 -16.40
C ASP A 99 6.48 -18.77 -15.76
N GLU A 100 6.39 -18.78 -14.42
CA GLU A 100 5.46 -17.94 -13.68
C GLU A 100 6.05 -16.55 -13.42
N THR A 101 5.24 -15.53 -13.67
CA THR A 101 5.56 -14.11 -13.43
C THR A 101 4.48 -13.48 -12.55
N PRO A 102 4.42 -13.84 -11.26
CA PRO A 102 3.43 -13.27 -10.38
C PRO A 102 3.66 -11.75 -10.26
N LYS A 103 2.57 -11.05 -10.01
CA LYS A 103 2.58 -9.60 -9.84
C LYS A 103 2.37 -9.26 -8.38
N TYR A 104 3.04 -8.23 -7.91
CA TYR A 104 2.97 -7.76 -6.54
C TYR A 104 2.67 -6.27 -6.49
N SER A 105 2.10 -5.84 -5.37
CA SER A 105 1.86 -4.44 -5.03
C SER A 105 2.65 -4.11 -3.78
N LEU A 106 3.58 -3.16 -3.88
CA LEU A 106 4.30 -2.60 -2.75
C LEU A 106 3.60 -1.31 -2.31
N ARG A 107 3.31 -1.20 -1.03
CA ARG A 107 2.57 -0.08 -0.45
C ARG A 107 3.28 0.44 0.77
N ILE A 108 3.43 1.75 0.86
CA ILE A 108 3.85 2.42 2.09
C ILE A 108 2.64 3.10 2.72
N SER A 109 2.48 2.88 4.02
CA SER A 109 1.60 3.65 4.87
C SER A 109 2.39 4.16 6.06
N SER A 110 2.22 5.44 6.38
CA SER A 110 2.95 6.08 7.48
C SER A 110 1.97 6.79 8.40
N THR A 111 2.39 7.00 9.63
CA THR A 111 1.64 7.85 10.55
C THR A 111 1.71 9.31 10.09
N PRO A 112 0.67 10.15 10.31
CA PRO A 112 0.67 11.55 9.89
C PRO A 112 1.74 12.43 10.55
N SER A 113 2.42 11.94 11.59
CA SER A 113 3.36 12.67 12.43
C SER A 113 4.58 11.80 12.73
N PRO A 114 5.81 12.25 12.42
CA PRO A 114 6.12 13.48 11.68
C PRO A 114 5.60 13.44 10.25
N PRO A 115 5.30 14.61 9.64
CA PRO A 115 4.77 14.68 8.28
C PRO A 115 5.85 14.26 7.28
N ALA A 116 5.71 13.06 6.72
CA ALA A 116 6.71 12.46 5.86
C ALA A 116 6.24 12.35 4.41
N GLN A 117 7.16 12.57 3.48
CA GLN A 117 7.02 12.16 2.09
C GLN A 117 7.99 11.02 1.83
N PHE A 118 7.48 9.96 1.23
CA PHE A 118 8.27 8.81 0.81
C PHE A 118 8.41 8.81 -0.71
N LYS A 119 9.53 8.25 -1.18
CA LYS A 119 9.71 7.86 -2.57
C LYS A 119 10.20 6.42 -2.59
N VAL A 120 9.48 5.58 -3.32
CA VAL A 120 9.79 4.15 -3.42
C VAL A 120 10.23 3.82 -4.84
N GLU A 121 11.34 3.10 -4.95
CA GLU A 121 11.87 2.62 -6.22
C GLU A 121 12.08 1.12 -6.12
N VAL A 122 11.57 0.38 -7.10
CA VAL A 122 11.75 -1.07 -7.20
C VAL A 122 12.93 -1.31 -8.14
N LEU A 123 13.94 -2.00 -7.63
CA LEU A 123 15.23 -2.20 -8.29
C LEU A 123 15.50 -3.69 -8.49
N THR A 124 16.06 -4.03 -9.65
CA THR A 124 16.64 -5.35 -9.86
C THR A 124 17.94 -5.50 -9.03
N PRO A 125 18.40 -6.73 -8.74
CA PRO A 125 19.67 -6.95 -8.05
C PRO A 125 20.83 -6.23 -8.74
N LYS A 126 20.86 -6.22 -10.08
CA LYS A 126 21.85 -5.50 -10.88
C LYS A 126 21.81 -3.98 -10.63
N GLN A 127 20.63 -3.36 -10.66
CA GLN A 127 20.48 -1.92 -10.42
C GLN A 127 20.87 -1.54 -8.99
N ALA A 128 20.48 -2.33 -8.00
CA ALA A 128 20.88 -2.13 -6.61
C ALA A 128 22.41 -2.25 -6.46
N TYR A 129 23.02 -3.20 -7.17
CA TYR A 129 24.47 -3.38 -7.18
C TYR A 129 25.20 -2.20 -7.80
N GLU A 130 24.76 -1.73 -8.97
CA GLU A 130 25.34 -0.57 -9.64
C GLU A 130 25.28 0.70 -8.78
N ILE A 131 24.14 0.96 -8.12
CA ILE A 131 23.97 2.11 -7.22
C ILE A 131 24.95 2.01 -6.05
N THR A 132 25.06 0.83 -5.44
CA THR A 132 25.93 0.61 -4.27
C THR A 132 27.41 0.65 -4.66
N ALA A 133 27.79 -0.03 -5.73
CA ALA A 133 29.15 -0.05 -6.25
C ALA A 133 29.62 1.37 -6.58
N LYS A 134 28.77 2.17 -7.25
CA LYS A 134 29.05 3.58 -7.54
C LYS A 134 29.33 4.39 -6.27
N ARG A 135 28.58 4.19 -5.19
CA ARG A 135 28.79 4.89 -3.91
C ARG A 135 30.05 4.43 -3.19
N ALA A 136 30.38 3.16 -3.30
CA ALA A 136 31.60 2.60 -2.77
C ALA A 136 32.85 2.96 -3.63
N GLY A 137 32.67 3.66 -4.76
CA GLY A 137 33.75 4.04 -5.67
C GLY A 137 34.21 2.91 -6.59
N PHE A 138 33.48 1.80 -6.65
CA PHE A 138 33.76 0.69 -7.55
C PHE A 138 33.03 0.86 -8.88
N ILE A 139 33.75 0.65 -9.99
CA ILE A 139 33.17 0.60 -11.33
C ILE A 139 32.94 -0.88 -11.64
N PRO A 140 31.69 -1.35 -11.75
CA PRO A 140 31.43 -2.75 -12.03
C PRO A 140 31.87 -3.10 -13.45
N THR A 141 32.87 -3.96 -13.58
CA THR A 141 33.31 -4.54 -14.86
C THR A 141 32.29 -5.60 -15.29
N GLY A 142 31.75 -5.48 -16.50
CA GLY A 142 30.64 -6.33 -16.98
C GLY A 142 30.95 -7.83 -17.08
N GLU A 143 32.21 -8.24 -16.98
CA GLU A 143 32.64 -9.64 -17.06
C GLU A 143 32.24 -10.49 -15.84
N ASP A 144 32.04 -9.88 -14.66
CA ASP A 144 31.71 -10.64 -13.44
C ASP A 144 30.29 -11.24 -13.44
N THR A 145 29.42 -10.87 -14.40
CA THR A 145 27.97 -11.16 -14.32
C THR A 145 27.45 -12.36 -15.10
N GLN A 146 28.28 -13.05 -15.88
CA GLN A 146 27.78 -14.09 -16.81
C GLN A 146 27.42 -15.45 -16.16
N ASN A 147 27.87 -15.73 -14.94
CA ASN A 147 27.68 -17.04 -14.29
C ASN A 147 26.76 -17.03 -13.06
N PHE A 148 26.01 -15.93 -12.83
CA PHE A 148 25.14 -15.85 -11.66
C PHE A 148 23.84 -16.63 -11.84
N PRO A 149 23.33 -17.28 -10.78
CA PRO A 149 22.04 -17.95 -10.82
C PRO A 149 20.92 -16.94 -11.03
N LEU A 150 19.76 -17.41 -11.48
CA LEU A 150 18.58 -16.56 -11.61
C LEU A 150 17.80 -16.56 -10.28
N THR A 151 17.42 -15.37 -9.82
CA THR A 151 16.57 -15.16 -8.64
C THR A 151 15.39 -14.27 -8.98
N ARG A 152 14.32 -14.37 -8.19
CA ARG A 152 13.20 -13.42 -8.17
C ARG A 152 13.35 -12.36 -7.09
N THR A 153 14.52 -12.27 -6.47
CA THR A 153 14.82 -11.23 -5.50
C THR A 153 14.80 -9.86 -6.17
N ILE A 154 14.09 -8.94 -5.54
CA ILE A 154 13.99 -7.54 -5.95
C ILE A 154 14.34 -6.68 -4.73
N TYR A 155 14.83 -5.46 -4.94
CA TYR A 155 15.14 -4.53 -3.85
C TYR A 155 14.22 -3.33 -3.90
N ALA A 156 13.59 -2.99 -2.78
CA ALA A 156 12.91 -1.72 -2.62
C ALA A 156 13.87 -0.70 -2.03
N ARG A 157 14.13 0.38 -2.77
CA ARG A 157 14.85 1.56 -2.30
C ARG A 157 13.81 2.58 -1.84
N ILE A 158 13.79 2.85 -0.54
CA ILE A 158 12.85 3.79 0.07
C ILE A 158 13.64 4.98 0.57
N ARG A 159 13.20 6.17 0.18
CA ARG A 159 13.75 7.44 0.66
C ARG A 159 12.66 8.24 1.35
N ALA A 160 13.01 8.95 2.41
CA ALA A 160 12.07 9.80 3.12
C ALA A 160 12.61 11.21 3.32
N ARG A 161 11.70 12.18 3.24
CA ARG A 161 11.97 13.59 3.54
C ARG A 161 10.81 14.21 4.28
N ASP A 162 11.07 15.30 4.98
CA ASP A 162 10.05 16.08 5.66
C ASP A 162 9.10 16.73 4.64
N ALA A 163 7.80 16.50 4.82
CA ALA A 163 6.75 17.06 3.99
C ALA A 163 6.55 18.57 4.22
N GLY A 164 7.10 19.13 5.30
CA GLY A 164 7.08 20.56 5.63
C GLY A 164 5.74 21.09 6.10
N VAL A 165 4.77 20.21 6.36
CA VAL A 165 3.50 20.63 6.97
C VAL A 165 3.77 20.88 8.44
N LEU A 166 3.91 22.15 8.80
CA LEU A 166 4.05 22.60 10.19
C LEU A 166 2.79 22.22 10.98
N VAL A 167 2.76 21.01 11.52
CA VAL A 167 1.95 20.76 12.71
C VAL A 167 2.60 21.62 13.79
N PRO A 168 1.88 22.49 14.51
CA PRO A 168 2.43 23.27 15.62
C PRO A 168 2.74 22.34 16.81
N GLN A 169 3.56 21.31 16.58
CA GLN A 169 3.87 20.24 17.52
C GLN A 169 4.72 20.74 18.66
N GLU A 170 5.67 21.65 18.39
CA GLU A 170 6.48 22.24 19.47
C GLU A 170 5.59 23.00 20.46
N MET A 171 4.70 23.87 19.97
CA MET A 171 3.74 24.56 20.84
C MET A 171 2.80 23.57 21.53
N THR A 172 2.20 22.63 20.79
CA THR A 172 1.22 21.68 21.36
C THR A 172 1.85 20.74 22.38
N TRP A 173 3.10 20.29 22.17
CA TRP A 173 3.86 19.51 23.13
C TRP A 173 4.13 20.28 24.41
N HIS A 174 4.46 21.57 24.32
CA HIS A 174 4.64 22.41 25.51
C HIS A 174 3.35 22.61 26.31
N PHE A 175 2.20 22.71 25.63
CA PHE A 175 0.91 22.90 26.31
C PHE A 175 0.26 21.61 26.83
N PHE A 176 0.56 20.45 26.23
CA PHE A 176 -0.08 19.18 26.57
C PHE A 176 0.89 17.99 26.75
N PRO A 177 2.00 18.10 27.51
CA PRO A 177 2.76 16.91 27.90
C PRO A 177 1.93 16.13 28.95
N PRO A 178 1.68 14.80 28.83
CA PRO A 178 2.31 13.80 27.94
C PRO A 178 1.44 13.33 26.75
N LEU A 179 0.37 14.04 26.40
CA LEU A 179 -0.63 13.60 25.41
C LEU A 179 -0.11 13.66 23.96
N VAL A 180 0.95 14.42 23.71
CA VAL A 180 1.60 14.55 22.39
C VAL A 180 3.00 13.93 22.52
N PRO A 181 3.50 13.11 21.59
CA PRO A 181 4.89 12.65 21.64
C PRO A 181 5.87 13.81 21.35
N ARG A 182 7.10 13.69 21.87
CA ARG A 182 8.19 14.63 21.54
C ARG A 182 8.37 14.67 20.01
N PRO A 183 8.54 15.85 19.40
CA PRO A 183 8.84 15.94 17.98
C PRO A 183 10.10 15.13 17.66
N SER A 184 9.98 14.20 16.71
CA SER A 184 11.09 13.41 16.18
C SER A 184 11.16 13.61 14.67
N ASN A 185 12.37 13.58 14.13
CA ASN A 185 12.61 13.55 12.69
C ASN A 185 12.55 12.12 12.13
N ILE A 186 12.02 11.16 12.88
CA ILE A 186 11.95 9.75 12.51
C ILE A 186 10.50 9.41 12.15
N ALA A 187 10.28 9.02 10.90
CA ALA A 187 8.99 8.55 10.46
C ALA A 187 8.88 7.03 10.58
N HIS A 188 7.81 6.59 11.24
CA HIS A 188 7.42 5.19 11.27
C HIS A 188 6.49 4.89 10.10
N PHE A 189 6.79 3.82 9.36
CA PHE A 189 5.98 3.40 8.23
C PHE A 189 5.87 1.88 8.13
N HIS A 190 4.69 1.42 7.73
CA HIS A 190 4.45 0.05 7.35
C HIS A 190 4.72 -0.10 5.86
N LEU A 191 5.60 -1.05 5.53
CA LEU A 191 5.75 -1.54 4.17
C LEU A 191 4.89 -2.80 4.03
N ILE A 192 4.01 -2.80 3.04
CA ILE A 192 3.09 -3.90 2.74
C ILE A 192 3.39 -4.41 1.33
N LEU A 193 3.66 -5.70 1.20
CA LEU A 193 3.90 -6.42 -0.03
C LEU A 193 2.73 -7.38 -0.28
N ASP A 194 1.79 -6.98 -1.12
CA ASP A 194 0.58 -7.76 -1.43
C ASP A 194 0.72 -8.47 -2.79
N PRO A 195 0.49 -9.79 -2.87
CA PRO A 195 0.36 -10.45 -4.16
C PRO A 195 -0.91 -9.98 -4.88
N LEU A 196 -0.80 -9.76 -6.19
CA LEU A 196 -1.91 -9.34 -7.06
C LEU A 196 -2.55 -10.57 -7.72
N LEU A 197 -3.76 -10.90 -7.28
CA LEU A 197 -4.62 -11.88 -7.94
C LEU A 197 -5.07 -11.33 -9.30
N PHE A 198 -5.04 -12.18 -10.32
CA PHE A 198 -5.36 -11.83 -11.70
C PHE A 198 -4.54 -10.66 -12.28
N GLY A 199 -3.43 -10.30 -11.61
CA GLY A 199 -2.53 -9.23 -12.02
C GLY A 199 -2.95 -7.81 -11.60
N PHE A 200 -4.09 -7.61 -10.95
CA PHE A 200 -4.55 -6.28 -10.54
C PHE A 200 -5.28 -6.21 -9.19
N ILE A 201 -5.75 -7.33 -8.63
CA ILE A 201 -6.49 -7.33 -7.36
C ILE A 201 -5.54 -7.71 -6.21
N PRO A 202 -5.20 -6.81 -5.29
CA PRO A 202 -4.42 -7.17 -4.11
C PRO A 202 -5.17 -8.20 -3.27
N LYS A 203 -4.47 -9.25 -2.83
CA LYS A 203 -5.05 -10.31 -2.00
C LYS A 203 -5.72 -9.77 -0.73
N SER A 204 -5.16 -8.70 -0.13
CA SER A 204 -5.72 -8.01 1.03
C SER A 204 -7.12 -7.40 0.80
N VAL A 205 -7.51 -7.12 -0.44
CA VAL A 205 -8.79 -6.51 -0.81
C VAL A 205 -9.88 -7.56 -1.08
N VAL A 206 -9.52 -8.83 -1.24
CA VAL A 206 -10.45 -9.93 -1.54
C VAL A 206 -11.59 -10.07 -0.53
N PRO A 207 -11.34 -10.03 0.81
CA PRO A 207 -12.43 -10.12 1.79
C PRO A 207 -13.41 -8.95 1.67
N VAL A 208 -12.91 -7.76 1.33
CA VAL A 208 -13.73 -6.55 1.15
C VAL A 208 -14.63 -6.69 -0.07
N ILE A 209 -14.09 -7.18 -1.19
CA ILE A 209 -14.89 -7.45 -2.40
C ILE A 209 -15.99 -8.46 -2.09
N TRP A 210 -15.67 -9.56 -1.39
CA TRP A 210 -16.67 -10.54 -0.98
C TRP A 210 -17.75 -9.95 -0.07
N ALA A 211 -17.38 -9.14 0.91
CA ALA A 211 -18.33 -8.47 1.79
C ALA A 211 -19.29 -7.57 1.01
N ILE A 212 -18.79 -6.80 0.04
CA ILE A 212 -19.60 -5.95 -0.84
C ILE A 212 -20.57 -6.80 -1.67
N LEU A 213 -20.11 -7.91 -2.25
CA LEU A 213 -20.97 -8.79 -3.04
C LEU A 213 -22.08 -9.41 -2.19
N VAL A 214 -21.75 -9.95 -1.02
CA VAL A 214 -22.73 -10.55 -0.09
C VAL A 214 -23.74 -9.50 0.38
N ALA A 215 -23.29 -8.30 0.75
CA ALA A 215 -24.17 -7.21 1.14
C ALA A 215 -25.08 -6.77 -0.02
N GLY A 216 -24.56 -6.72 -1.24
CA GLY A 216 -25.33 -6.38 -2.43
C GLY A 216 -26.45 -7.38 -2.73
N VAL A 217 -26.14 -8.67 -2.74
CA VAL A 217 -27.14 -9.75 -2.94
C VAL A 217 -28.18 -9.73 -1.83
N SER A 218 -27.74 -9.59 -0.57
CA SER A 218 -28.66 -9.52 0.58
C SER A 218 -29.57 -8.29 0.49
N GLY A 219 -29.04 -7.14 0.08
CA GLY A 219 -29.81 -5.92 -0.14
C GLY A 219 -30.88 -6.09 -1.21
N ILE A 220 -30.56 -6.70 -2.35
CA ILE A 220 -31.54 -6.97 -3.42
C ILE A 220 -32.64 -7.90 -2.91
N TRP A 221 -32.28 -8.95 -2.17
CA TRP A 221 -33.24 -9.89 -1.59
C TRP A 221 -34.18 -9.18 -0.59
N CYS A 222 -33.61 -8.42 0.34
CA CYS A 222 -34.36 -7.65 1.33
C CYS A 222 -35.30 -6.64 0.65
N LEU A 223 -34.85 -5.94 -0.39
CA LEU A 223 -35.69 -5.00 -1.14
C LEU A 223 -36.88 -5.69 -1.80
N GLY A 224 -36.67 -6.87 -2.39
CA GLY A 224 -37.77 -7.67 -2.96
C GLY A 224 -38.82 -8.05 -1.91
N TRP A 225 -38.36 -8.51 -0.75
CA TRP A 225 -39.23 -8.90 0.37
C TRP A 225 -39.99 -7.70 0.96
N VAL A 226 -39.28 -6.61 1.27
CA VAL A 226 -39.88 -5.38 1.82
C VAL A 226 -40.89 -4.79 0.84
N LYS A 227 -40.55 -4.71 -0.45
CA LYS A 227 -41.46 -4.20 -1.48
C LYS A 227 -42.74 -5.05 -1.53
N GLY A 228 -42.62 -6.37 -1.58
CA GLY A 228 -43.78 -7.27 -1.60
C GLY A 228 -44.66 -7.11 -0.36
N HIS A 229 -44.06 -6.91 0.82
CA HIS A 229 -44.80 -6.67 2.05
C HIS A 229 -45.52 -5.31 2.06
N LEU A 230 -44.84 -4.25 1.61
CA LEU A 230 -45.43 -2.91 1.50
C LEU A 230 -46.56 -2.86 0.48
N ASP A 231 -46.41 -3.51 -0.67
CA ASP A 231 -47.46 -3.61 -1.70
C ASP A 231 -48.70 -4.33 -1.14
N ALA A 232 -48.51 -5.42 -0.39
CA ALA A 232 -49.61 -6.15 0.26
C ALA A 232 -50.31 -5.34 1.35
N LEU A 233 -49.57 -4.55 2.14
CA LEU A 233 -50.15 -3.64 3.14
C LEU A 233 -50.93 -2.50 2.47
N ALA A 234 -50.38 -1.92 1.41
CA ALA A 234 -51.02 -0.84 0.67
C ALA A 234 -52.37 -1.28 0.09
N LEU A 235 -52.46 -2.49 -0.47
CA LEU A 235 -53.72 -3.05 -0.98
C LEU A 235 -54.78 -3.18 0.12
N ARG A 236 -54.42 -3.71 1.30
CA ARG A 236 -55.38 -3.84 2.43
C ARG A 236 -55.90 -2.49 2.92
N VAL A 237 -55.04 -1.47 2.97
CA VAL A 237 -55.44 -0.12 3.39
C VAL A 237 -56.39 0.49 2.36
N CYS A 238 -56.16 0.28 1.07
CA CYS A 238 -57.08 0.75 0.02
C CYS A 238 -58.46 0.09 0.14
N GLU A 239 -58.52 -1.24 0.32
CA GLU A 239 -59.78 -1.98 0.51
C GLU A 239 -60.57 -1.45 1.73
N GLN A 240 -59.91 -1.22 2.87
CA GLN A 240 -60.55 -0.68 4.07
C GLN A 240 -61.12 0.73 3.89
N ILE A 241 -60.52 1.56 3.04
CA ILE A 241 -61.02 2.90 2.75
C ILE A 241 -62.26 2.85 1.84
N GLU A 242 -62.31 1.89 0.91
CA GLU A 242 -63.47 1.69 0.03
C GLU A 242 -64.68 1.15 0.80
N ASP A 243 -64.49 0.17 1.70
CA ASP A 243 -65.58 -0.41 2.50
C ASP A 243 -66.16 0.54 3.57
N GLY A 244 -65.39 1.55 3.97
CA GLY A 244 -65.79 2.55 4.97
C GLY A 244 -66.60 3.73 4.42
N ARG A 245 -66.90 3.77 3.12
CA ARG A 245 -67.58 4.86 2.42
C ARG A 245 -68.98 4.47 1.96
#